data_AF-A0A5J5J427-F1
#
_entry.id   AF-A0A5J5J427-F1
#
_cell.length_a   1.000
_cell.length_b   1.000
_cell.length_c   1.000
_cell.angle_alpha   90.00
_cell.angle_beta   90.00
_cell.angle_gamma   90.00
#
_symmetry.space_group_name_H-M   'P 1'
#
loop_
_entity.id
_entity.type
_entity.pdbx_description
1 polymer ?
#
loop_
_entity_poly.entity_id
_entity_poly.type
_entity_poly.pdbx_seq_one_letter_code
_entity_poly.pdbx_strand_id
1 'polypeptide(L)'
;MSIHRATVSSNIDPEGEGRLQVSDPATGSTAWAARVFPIAAFVAQDVPIGAEVWIAYEGDDPAQPVVLGLVHAPSRRDALARDLEALGDAWDRGHAAGAIDADADGDGTGAGAASNPYR
;
A
#
# COMPACT_ATOMS: atom_id res chain seq x y z
N MET A 1 -26.11 3.63 -10.86
CA MET A 1 -24.97 3.40 -9.95
C MET A 1 -25.46 2.80 -8.64
N SER A 2 -25.30 1.49 -8.48
CA SER A 2 -25.62 0.75 -7.26
C SER A 2 -24.41 0.70 -6.31
N ILE A 3 -24.65 0.69 -5.00
CA ILE A 3 -23.60 0.53 -3.97
C ILE A 3 -23.90 -0.72 -3.16
N HIS A 4 -22.96 -1.67 -3.12
CA HIS A 4 -23.13 -2.98 -2.51
C HIS A 4 -22.09 -3.22 -1.40
N ARG A 5 -22.43 -4.10 -0.45
CA ARG A 5 -21.45 -4.67 0.48
C ARG A 5 -20.81 -5.89 -0.15
N ALA A 6 -19.50 -5.96 -0.09
CA ALA A 6 -18.73 -7.11 -0.55
C ALA A 6 -17.67 -7.50 0.49
N THR A 7 -17.11 -8.69 0.33
CA THR A 7 -16.03 -9.20 1.19
C THR A 7 -14.77 -9.37 0.36
N VAL A 8 -13.62 -8.94 0.91
CA VAL A 8 -12.33 -9.13 0.25
C VAL A 8 -11.94 -10.61 0.31
N SER A 9 -11.75 -11.23 -0.86
CA SER A 9 -11.31 -12.64 -0.99
C SER A 9 -9.81 -12.78 -1.22
N SER A 10 -9.17 -11.78 -1.82
CA SER A 10 -7.71 -11.73 -2.03
C SER A 10 -7.22 -10.29 -2.10
N ASN A 11 -6.04 -10.03 -1.52
CA ASN A 11 -5.33 -8.76 -1.58
C ASN A 11 -4.01 -8.84 -2.37
N ILE A 12 -3.71 -9.98 -3.02
CA ILE A 12 -2.52 -10.16 -3.86
C ILE A 12 -2.95 -10.04 -5.33
N ASP A 13 -2.89 -8.82 -5.87
CA ASP A 13 -3.22 -8.56 -7.28
C ASP A 13 -2.17 -9.18 -8.22
N PRO A 14 -2.54 -10.15 -9.09
CA PRO A 14 -1.62 -10.78 -10.02
C PRO A 14 -1.05 -9.81 -11.06
N GLU A 15 -1.73 -8.69 -11.33
CA GLU A 15 -1.26 -7.66 -12.28
C GLU A 15 -0.43 -6.58 -11.58
N GLY A 16 -0.35 -6.57 -10.25
CA GLY A 16 0.42 -5.58 -9.50
C GLY A 16 -0.20 -4.17 -9.48
N GLU A 17 -1.46 -4.02 -9.91
CA GLU A 17 -2.18 -2.73 -9.99
C GLU A 17 -2.81 -2.31 -8.64
N GLY A 18 -2.62 -3.11 -7.58
CA GLY A 18 -3.13 -2.82 -6.24
C GLY A 18 -4.64 -3.00 -6.11
N ARG A 19 -5.28 -3.78 -6.99
CA ARG A 19 -6.71 -4.13 -6.90
C ARG A 19 -6.97 -5.09 -5.75
N LEU A 20 -8.23 -5.16 -5.32
CA LEU A 20 -8.71 -6.15 -4.36
C LEU A 20 -9.68 -7.11 -5.05
N GLN A 21 -9.52 -8.41 -4.84
CA GLN A 21 -10.55 -9.34 -5.26
C GLN A 21 -11.68 -9.29 -4.24
N VAL A 22 -12.89 -9.03 -4.69
CA VAL A 22 -14.08 -8.90 -3.85
C VAL A 22 -15.15 -9.90 -4.28
N SER A 23 -15.88 -10.43 -3.31
CA SER A 23 -17.06 -11.26 -3.52
C SER A 23 -18.30 -10.47 -3.11
N ASP A 24 -19.20 -10.23 -4.07
CA ASP A 24 -20.49 -9.57 -3.81
C ASP A 24 -21.59 -10.63 -3.68
N PRO A 25 -22.14 -10.86 -2.47
CA PRO A 25 -23.21 -11.83 -2.28
C PRO A 25 -24.53 -11.42 -2.96
N ALA A 26 -24.76 -10.14 -3.24
CA ALA A 26 -26.01 -9.68 -3.86
C ALA A 26 -26.09 -10.09 -5.35
N THR A 27 -24.96 -10.15 -6.03
CA THR A 27 -24.86 -10.55 -7.44
C THR A 27 -24.29 -11.96 -7.62
N GLY A 28 -23.70 -12.55 -6.58
CA GLY A 28 -22.96 -13.81 -6.67
C GLY A 28 -21.66 -13.70 -7.46
N SER A 29 -21.18 -12.47 -7.70
CA SER A 29 -19.99 -12.20 -8.50
C SER A 29 -18.74 -12.18 -7.64
N THR A 30 -17.61 -12.54 -8.26
CA THR A 30 -16.28 -12.35 -7.67
C THR A 30 -15.39 -11.76 -8.75
N ALA A 31 -14.81 -10.59 -8.46
CA ALA A 31 -14.06 -9.82 -9.44
C ALA A 31 -12.95 -8.99 -8.78
N TRP A 32 -11.93 -8.64 -9.57
CA TRP A 32 -10.90 -7.69 -9.17
C TRP A 32 -11.44 -6.27 -9.28
N ALA A 33 -11.39 -5.54 -8.18
CA ALA A 33 -11.91 -4.18 -8.06
C ALA A 33 -10.78 -3.19 -7.85
N ALA A 34 -10.79 -2.10 -8.63
CA ALA A 34 -9.91 -0.96 -8.40
C ALA A 34 -10.23 -0.31 -7.05
N ARG A 35 -9.28 0.41 -6.47
CA ARG A 35 -9.44 1.11 -5.18
C ARG A 35 -9.50 2.61 -5.42
N VAL A 36 -10.44 3.28 -4.75
CA VAL A 36 -10.37 4.73 -4.64
C VAL A 36 -9.32 5.11 -3.60
N PHE A 37 -8.36 5.93 -4.00
CA PHE A 37 -7.35 6.46 -3.09
C PHE A 37 -7.84 7.77 -2.45
N PRO A 38 -7.62 7.97 -1.14
CA PRO A 38 -7.96 9.24 -0.50
C PRO A 38 -7.14 10.40 -1.09
N ILE A 39 -7.79 11.55 -1.30
CA ILE A 39 -7.18 12.76 -1.87
C ILE A 39 -6.03 13.30 -0.99
N ALA A 40 -6.09 13.07 0.32
CA ALA A 40 -5.00 13.35 1.25
C ALA A 40 -4.30 12.04 1.63
N ALA A 41 -2.97 12.01 1.46
CA ALA A 41 -2.15 10.81 1.55
C ALA A 41 -2.28 10.12 2.92
N PHE A 42 -2.81 8.89 2.87
CA PHE A 42 -2.62 7.84 3.86
C PHE A 42 -2.23 6.61 3.06
N VAL A 43 -1.03 6.07 3.32
CA VAL A 43 -0.28 5.28 2.33
C VAL A 43 -0.24 3.80 2.67
N ALA A 44 -0.54 3.40 3.91
CA ALA A 44 -0.39 2.01 4.35
C ALA A 44 -1.69 1.46 4.94
N GLN A 45 -2.74 1.38 4.13
CA GLN A 45 -3.85 0.49 4.45
C GLN A 45 -3.77 -0.77 3.60
N ASP A 46 -3.07 -1.76 4.14
CA ASP A 46 -3.26 -3.14 3.75
C ASP A 46 -4.68 -3.55 4.18
N VAL A 47 -5.46 -4.02 3.22
CA VAL A 47 -6.85 -4.42 3.46
C VAL A 47 -6.85 -5.93 3.66
N PRO A 48 -7.21 -6.42 4.86
CA PRO A 48 -7.09 -7.85 5.14
C PRO A 48 -8.14 -8.64 4.36
N ILE A 49 -7.78 -9.87 4.00
CA ILE A 49 -8.73 -10.87 3.50
C ILE A 49 -9.84 -11.06 4.55
N GLY A 50 -11.09 -11.10 4.10
CA GLY A 50 -12.27 -11.17 4.95
C GLY A 50 -12.81 -9.81 5.40
N ALA A 51 -12.14 -8.69 5.09
CA ALA A 51 -12.69 -7.37 5.37
C ALA A 51 -13.97 -7.10 4.55
N GLU A 52 -14.95 -6.49 5.19
CA GLU A 52 -16.14 -5.96 4.51
C GLU A 52 -15.83 -4.59 3.90
N VAL A 53 -16.21 -4.40 2.64
CA VAL A 53 -16.01 -3.17 1.87
C VAL A 53 -17.31 -2.70 1.21
N TRP A 54 -17.38 -1.40 0.96
CA TRP A 54 -18.37 -0.83 0.05
C TRP A 54 -17.81 -0.79 -1.36
N ILE A 55 -18.57 -1.31 -2.32
CA ILE A 55 -18.25 -1.26 -3.74
C ILE A 55 -19.32 -0.51 -4.53
N ALA A 56 -18.93 0.08 -5.64
CA ALA A 56 -19.82 0.55 -6.70
C ALA A 56 -19.43 -0.09 -8.04
N TYR A 57 -20.35 -0.06 -8.99
CA TYR A 57 -20.12 -0.57 -10.35
C TYR A 57 -20.06 0.58 -11.34
N GLU A 58 -18.96 0.68 -12.07
CA GLU A 58 -18.80 1.68 -13.12
C GLU A 58 -19.78 1.41 -14.26
N GLY A 59 -20.54 2.43 -14.67
CA GLY A 59 -21.56 2.28 -15.71
C GLY A 59 -22.65 1.26 -15.40
N ASP A 60 -22.85 0.90 -14.12
CA ASP A 60 -23.73 -0.20 -13.69
C ASP A 60 -23.34 -1.58 -14.26
N ASP A 61 -22.06 -1.78 -14.59
CA ASP A 61 -21.50 -3.06 -15.06
C ASP A 61 -20.93 -3.89 -13.89
N PRO A 62 -21.51 -5.05 -13.55
CA PRO A 62 -20.99 -5.95 -12.51
C PRO A 62 -19.54 -6.43 -12.75
N ALA A 63 -19.06 -6.36 -14.00
CA ALA A 63 -17.69 -6.70 -14.35
C ALA A 63 -16.68 -5.59 -14.01
N GLN A 64 -17.14 -4.38 -13.65
CA GLN A 64 -16.30 -3.22 -13.34
C GLN A 64 -16.56 -2.68 -11.92
N PRO A 65 -16.24 -3.45 -10.86
CA PRO A 65 -16.37 -2.98 -9.49
C PRO A 65 -15.24 -2.03 -9.09
N VAL A 66 -15.57 -1.08 -8.21
CA VAL A 66 -14.64 -0.16 -7.57
C VAL A 66 -14.87 -0.15 -6.06
N VAL A 67 -13.82 -0.38 -5.28
CA VAL A 67 -13.83 -0.29 -3.82
C VAL A 67 -13.79 1.17 -3.40
N LEU A 68 -14.84 1.59 -2.69
CA LEU A 68 -14.98 2.95 -2.15
C LEU A 68 -14.35 3.09 -0.77
N GLY A 69 -14.33 2.02 0.02
CA GLY A 69 -13.77 2.02 1.36
C GLY A 69 -14.21 0.83 2.22
N LEU A 70 -13.66 0.74 3.43
CA LEU A 70 -14.02 -0.26 4.42
C LEU A 70 -15.39 0.04 5.06
N VAL A 71 -16.19 -1.00 5.28
CA VAL A 71 -17.42 -0.88 6.10
C VAL A 71 -17.05 -0.54 7.54
N HIS A 72 -16.01 -1.21 8.05
CA HIS A 72 -15.49 -1.04 9.40
C HIS A 72 -14.10 -0.42 9.35
N ALA A 73 -14.05 0.86 8.96
CA ALA A 73 -12.79 1.60 8.93
C ALA A 73 -12.25 1.82 10.36
N PRO A 74 -10.93 1.72 10.58
CA PRO A 74 -10.32 2.16 11.83
C PRO A 74 -10.54 3.66 12.03
N SER A 75 -10.42 4.12 13.27
CA SER A 75 -10.47 5.55 13.52
C SER A 75 -9.33 6.25 12.76
N ARG A 76 -9.55 7.50 12.34
CA ARG A 76 -8.53 8.29 11.64
C ARG A 76 -7.25 8.41 12.46
N ARG A 77 -7.37 8.48 13.79
CA ARG A 77 -6.23 8.56 14.71
C ARG A 77 -5.41 7.27 14.69
N ASP A 78 -6.08 6.12 14.70
CA ASP A 78 -5.39 4.82 14.68
C ASP A 78 -4.75 4.56 13.31
N ALA A 79 -5.44 4.93 12.23
CA ALA A 79 -4.89 4.86 10.88
C ALA A 79 -3.63 5.73 10.74
N LEU A 80 -3.67 6.97 11.23
CA LEU A 80 -2.50 7.87 11.24
C LEU A 80 -1.36 7.32 12.10
N ALA A 81 -1.66 6.76 13.28
CA ALA A 81 -0.65 6.18 14.15
C ALA A 81 0.10 5.04 13.45
N ARG A 82 -0.63 4.16 12.75
CA ARG A 82 -0.04 3.07 11.95
C ARG A 82 0.80 3.59 10.79
N ASP A 83 0.32 4.60 10.08
CA ASP A 83 1.08 5.21 8.97
C ASP A 83 2.39 5.85 9.47
N LEU A 84 2.36 6.52 10.63
CA LEU A 84 3.55 7.11 11.25
C LEU A 84 4.53 6.04 11.74
N GLU A 85 4.03 4.95 12.33
CA GLU A 85 4.84 3.80 12.73
C GLU A 85 5.53 3.16 11.52
N ALA A 86 4.78 2.91 10.44
CA ALA A 86 5.33 2.35 9.20
C ALA A 86 6.39 3.25 8.55
N LEU A 87 6.21 4.58 8.62
CA LEU A 87 7.21 5.55 8.17
C LEU A 87 8.47 5.53 9.05
N GLY A 88 8.31 5.43 10.37
CA GLY A 88 9.42 5.27 11.32
C GLY A 88 10.22 4.01 11.04
N ASP A 89 9.55 2.86 10.90
CA ASP A 89 10.19 1.59 10.56
C ASP A 89 10.92 1.64 9.22
N ALA A 90 10.35 2.33 8.22
CA ALA A 90 10.99 2.52 6.93
C ALA A 90 12.26 3.37 7.04
N TRP A 91 12.23 4.43 7.85
CA TRP A 91 13.38 5.27 8.16
C TRP A 91 14.50 4.48 8.86
N ASP A 92 14.14 3.70 9.88
CA ASP A 92 15.09 2.88 10.64
C ASP A 92 15.77 1.83 9.76
N ARG A 93 15.01 1.17 8.87
CA ARG A 93 15.59 0.24 7.88
C ARG A 93 16.57 0.93 6.92
N GLY A 94 16.25 2.16 6.49
CA GLY A 94 17.13 2.96 5.63
C GLY A 94 18.43 3.35 6.35
N HIS A 95 18.36 3.74 7.61
CA HIS A 95 19.53 4.07 8.43
C HIS A 95 20.40 2.85 8.74
N ALA A 96 19.78 1.71 9.04
CA ALA A 96 20.50 0.46 9.28
C ALA A 96 21.28 0.00 8.03
N ALA A 97 20.71 0.17 6.83
CA ALA A 97 21.39 -0.16 5.59
C ALA A 97 22.65 0.70 5.34
N GLY A 98 22.60 2.00 5.66
CA GLY A 98 23.75 2.90 5.51
C GLY A 98 24.88 2.71 6.53
N ALA A 99 24.61 2.05 7.66
CA ALA A 99 25.62 1.77 8.67
C ALA A 99 26.48 0.53 8.33
N ILE A 100 25.94 -0.44 7.60
CA ILE A 100 26.63 -1.70 7.27
C ILE A 100 27.76 -1.46 6.25
N ASP A 101 27.63 -0.46 5.38
CA ASP A 101 28.67 -0.11 4.40
C ASP A 101 29.86 0.65 5.01
N ALA A 102 29.68 1.28 6.19
CA ALA A 102 30.73 2.07 6.84
C ALA A 102 31.77 1.22 7.59
N ASP A 103 31.42 0.00 7.98
CA ASP A 103 32.29 -0.91 8.73
C ASP A 103 33.06 -1.92 7.83
N ALA A 104 32.81 -1.92 6.52
CA ALA A 104 33.39 -2.88 5.58
C ALA A 104 34.73 -2.45 4.94
N ASP A 105 35.10 -1.16 4.99
CA ASP A 105 36.31 -0.62 4.33
C ASP A 105 37.42 -0.24 5.32
N GLY A 106 37.66 -1.13 6.30
CA GLY A 106 38.63 -0.94 7.37
C GLY A 106 39.98 -1.66 7.21
N ASP A 107 40.49 -1.93 6.00
CA ASP A 107 41.90 -2.32 5.80
C ASP A 107 42.38 -2.10 4.35
N GLY A 108 43.54 -1.45 4.17
CA GLY A 108 44.23 -1.38 2.86
C GLY A 108 44.67 0.01 2.37
N THR A 109 45.75 0.52 2.94
CA THR A 109 46.81 1.36 2.32
C THR A 109 46.65 1.90 0.88
N GLY A 110 46.76 3.23 0.71
CA GLY A 110 47.64 3.84 -0.32
C GLY A 110 47.04 4.64 -1.50
N ALA A 111 47.25 5.97 -1.43
CA ALA A 111 47.53 6.92 -2.53
C ALA A 111 46.54 7.13 -3.70
N GLY A 112 46.02 8.37 -3.80
CA GLY A 112 45.43 8.91 -5.03
C GLY A 112 44.63 10.18 -4.80
N ALA A 113 45.29 11.33 -4.62
CA ALA A 113 44.62 12.63 -4.54
C ALA A 113 43.98 12.96 -5.90
N ALA A 114 42.67 12.79 -6.02
CA ALA A 114 41.87 13.38 -7.08
C ALA A 114 41.47 14.81 -6.68
N SER A 115 41.95 15.77 -7.44
CA SER A 115 41.63 17.19 -7.36
C SER A 115 40.12 17.43 -7.58
N ASN A 116 39.51 18.23 -6.71
CA ASN A 116 38.12 18.68 -6.84
C ASN A 116 38.06 19.83 -7.87
N PRO A 117 37.29 19.73 -8.97
CA PRO A 117 37.24 20.76 -10.01
C PRO A 117 36.33 21.97 -9.67
N TYR A 118 35.82 22.08 -8.44
CA TYR A 118 34.96 23.19 -8.02
C TYR A 118 35.43 23.91 -6.74
N ARG A 119 36.73 24.20 -6.64
CA ARG A 119 37.26 25.22 -5.73
C ARG A 119 38.32 26.07 -6.40
#